data_AF-A0A9E3RVT8-F1
#
_entry.id   AF-A0A9E3RVT8-F1
#
_cell.length_a   1.000
_cell.length_b   1.000
_cell.length_c   1.000
_cell.angle_alpha   90.00
_cell.angle_beta   90.00
_cell.angle_gamma   90.00
#
_symmetry.space_group_name_H-M   'P 1'
#
loop_
_entity.id
_entity.type
_entity.pdbx_description
1 polymer ?
#
loop_
_entity_poly.entity_id
_entity_poly.type
_entity_poly.pdbx_seq_one_letter_code
_entity_poly.pdbx_strand_id
1 'polypeptide(L)'
;MDKQAQAGFIWKELFINRSPYSEACRGVLTALDKLGLDVKARDLNALRAGFTNVDIEAHVNKVLRVANLTSVVMTNDPFDAVERPVWESAYEGDPRFHAALRIDPLLNDWENACPKLREWGYDVQPELGLKCVREVRRFLANNIRRMKALYMAVSLPPTFQFPEESARGKLISECVMPVAAEHNIPFALMIGVKRGINTALRLAGDGVARADVTAVESLCAAYPRNKFMVTMLSRENQHELCIVARKFPNLLLFGCWWFLNNPSLIEEMTRMRFELLGTSVIPQHSDARVLEQVIYKWEHSRTIIAKVLADKYADLAATGWGVLEEEIRRDVAGLLGGSFWDFLK
;
A
#
# COMPACT_ATOMS: atom_id res chain seq x y z
N MET A 1 -11.22 -26.80 -8.10
CA MET A 1 -12.35 -25.91 -8.47
C MET A 1 -11.79 -24.78 -9.32
N ASP A 2 -12.39 -24.52 -10.48
CA ASP A 2 -12.09 -23.31 -11.27
C ASP A 2 -12.57 -22.03 -10.54
N LYS A 3 -12.31 -20.86 -11.12
CA LYS A 3 -12.68 -19.57 -10.50
C LYS A 3 -14.18 -19.37 -10.35
N GLN A 4 -15.00 -19.83 -11.30
CA GLN A 4 -16.45 -19.68 -11.22
C GLN A 4 -17.04 -20.58 -10.13
N ALA A 5 -16.55 -21.82 -10.02
CA ALA A 5 -16.92 -22.75 -8.97
C ALA A 5 -16.48 -22.25 -7.58
N GLN A 6 -15.26 -21.71 -7.46
CA GLN A 6 -14.78 -21.08 -6.21
C GLN A 6 -15.69 -19.92 -5.80
N ALA A 7 -16.02 -19.01 -6.73
CA ALA A 7 -16.91 -17.88 -6.45
C ALA A 7 -18.32 -18.34 -6.06
N GLY A 8 -18.87 -19.36 -6.72
CA GLY A 8 -20.17 -19.94 -6.38
C GLY A 8 -20.19 -20.55 -4.98
N PHE A 9 -19.13 -21.27 -4.61
CA PHE A 9 -18.98 -21.83 -3.27
C PHE A 9 -18.86 -20.72 -2.20
N ILE A 10 -18.01 -19.71 -2.42
CA ILE A 10 -17.86 -18.57 -1.49
C ILE A 10 -19.19 -17.82 -1.33
N TRP A 11 -19.90 -17.54 -2.43
CA TRP A 11 -21.20 -16.88 -2.41
C TRP A 11 -22.21 -17.67 -1.56
N LYS A 12 -22.34 -18.98 -1.83
CA LYS A 12 -23.21 -19.86 -1.06
C LYS A 12 -22.86 -19.83 0.43
N GLU A 13 -21.59 -20.02 0.78
CA GLU A 13 -21.19 -20.20 2.17
C GLU A 13 -21.15 -18.91 3.00
N LEU A 14 -20.82 -17.76 2.39
CA LEU A 14 -20.60 -16.51 3.12
C LEU A 14 -21.69 -15.44 2.91
N PHE A 15 -22.54 -15.59 1.89
CA PHE A 15 -23.61 -14.62 1.59
C PHE A 15 -25.02 -15.20 1.69
N ILE A 16 -25.18 -16.52 1.49
CA ILE A 16 -26.48 -17.19 1.55
C ILE A 16 -26.64 -17.96 2.85
N ASN A 17 -25.72 -18.86 3.16
CA ASN A 17 -25.78 -19.68 4.38
C ASN A 17 -25.54 -18.85 5.65
N ARG A 18 -24.97 -17.64 5.50
CA ARG A 18 -24.63 -16.72 6.59
C ARG A 18 -24.87 -15.29 6.14
N SER A 19 -25.18 -14.40 7.08
CA SER A 19 -25.29 -12.97 6.80
C SER A 19 -23.90 -12.37 6.49
N PRO A 20 -23.73 -11.65 5.36
CA PRO A 20 -22.43 -11.18 4.88
C PRO A 20 -21.94 -9.89 5.57
N TYR A 21 -21.96 -9.80 6.90
CA TYR A 21 -21.59 -8.58 7.63
C TYR A 21 -20.08 -8.36 7.80
N SER A 22 -19.24 -9.37 7.52
CA SER A 22 -17.79 -9.16 7.57
C SER A 22 -17.39 -8.08 6.56
N GLU A 23 -16.37 -7.28 6.88
CA GLU A 23 -15.98 -6.13 6.06
C GLU A 23 -15.65 -6.53 4.61
N ALA A 24 -15.00 -7.69 4.41
CA ALA A 24 -14.71 -8.22 3.08
C ALA A 24 -15.97 -8.60 2.29
N CYS A 25 -16.98 -9.20 2.95
CA CYS A 25 -18.24 -9.56 2.28
C CYS A 25 -19.10 -8.32 2.01
N ARG A 26 -19.21 -7.43 2.99
CA ARG A 26 -19.86 -6.12 2.83
C ARG A 26 -19.26 -5.35 1.66
N GLY A 27 -17.94 -5.33 1.55
CA GLY A 27 -17.23 -4.66 0.46
C GLY A 27 -17.63 -5.14 -0.94
N VAL A 28 -17.82 -6.45 -1.11
CA VAL A 28 -18.33 -7.00 -2.39
C VAL A 28 -19.71 -6.46 -2.71
N LEU A 29 -20.63 -6.42 -1.73
CA LEU A 29 -21.98 -5.89 -1.94
C LEU A 29 -21.97 -4.40 -2.26
N THR A 30 -21.16 -3.61 -1.54
CA THR A 30 -21.00 -2.17 -1.82
C THR A 30 -20.49 -1.93 -3.23
N ALA A 31 -19.48 -2.68 -3.68
CA ALA A 31 -18.93 -2.51 -5.02
C ALA A 31 -19.97 -2.86 -6.12
N LEU A 32 -20.70 -3.95 -5.96
CA LEU A 32 -21.76 -4.36 -6.90
C LEU A 32 -22.90 -3.33 -6.97
N ASP A 33 -23.41 -2.90 -5.82
CA ASP A 33 -24.49 -1.91 -5.71
C ASP A 33 -24.10 -0.58 -6.37
N LYS A 34 -22.90 -0.06 -6.06
CA LYS A 34 -22.37 1.18 -6.65
C LYS A 34 -22.10 1.07 -8.16
N LEU A 35 -21.94 -0.14 -8.69
CA LEU A 35 -21.85 -0.39 -10.14
C LEU A 35 -23.22 -0.50 -10.82
N GLY A 36 -24.30 -0.43 -10.05
CA GLY A 36 -25.69 -0.51 -10.53
C GLY A 36 -26.23 -1.94 -10.62
N LEU A 37 -25.61 -2.91 -9.95
CA LEU A 37 -26.05 -4.31 -9.96
C LEU A 37 -26.95 -4.60 -8.76
N ASP A 38 -28.06 -5.29 -8.98
CA ASP A 38 -29.03 -5.58 -7.93
C ASP A 38 -28.56 -6.73 -7.01
N VAL A 39 -27.99 -6.34 -5.87
CA VAL A 39 -27.59 -7.29 -4.82
C VAL A 39 -28.77 -7.81 -4.00
N LYS A 40 -29.95 -7.17 -4.04
CA LYS A 40 -31.13 -7.57 -3.25
C LYS A 40 -31.74 -8.87 -3.77
N ALA A 41 -31.69 -9.09 -5.08
CA ALA A 41 -32.13 -10.33 -5.72
C ALA A 41 -31.27 -11.55 -5.34
N ARG A 42 -30.04 -11.33 -4.86
CA ARG A 42 -29.06 -12.38 -4.50
C ARG A 42 -28.73 -13.37 -5.65
N ASP A 43 -28.96 -12.95 -6.89
CA ASP A 43 -28.76 -13.76 -8.09
C ASP A 43 -27.33 -13.61 -8.61
N LEU A 44 -26.47 -14.58 -8.26
CA LEU A 44 -25.07 -14.59 -8.72
C LEU A 44 -24.92 -14.67 -10.24
N ASN A 45 -25.87 -15.29 -10.96
CA ASN A 45 -25.80 -15.37 -12.41
C ASN A 45 -26.15 -14.03 -13.06
N ALA A 46 -27.16 -13.33 -12.56
CA ALA A 46 -27.46 -11.96 -12.98
C ALA A 46 -26.29 -11.01 -12.70
N LEU A 47 -25.65 -11.13 -11.53
CA LEU A 47 -24.44 -10.35 -11.20
C LEU A 47 -23.31 -10.62 -12.20
N ARG A 48 -23.06 -11.88 -12.57
CA ARG A 48 -22.05 -12.25 -13.60
C ARG A 48 -22.38 -11.71 -14.98
N ALA A 49 -23.66 -11.76 -15.37
CA ALA A 49 -24.11 -11.23 -16.65
C ALA A 49 -23.78 -9.74 -16.78
N GLY A 50 -23.82 -8.98 -15.66
CA GLY A 50 -23.41 -7.57 -15.60
C GLY A 50 -21.95 -7.29 -15.93
N PHE A 51 -21.07 -8.31 -15.91
CA PHE A 51 -19.65 -8.20 -16.27
C PHE A 51 -19.28 -8.89 -17.58
N THR A 52 -20.28 -9.41 -18.31
CA THR A 52 -20.04 -10.12 -19.58
C THR A 52 -19.87 -9.12 -20.72
N ASN A 53 -18.87 -9.33 -21.58
CA ASN A 53 -18.55 -8.46 -22.74
C ASN A 53 -18.32 -6.99 -22.36
N VAL A 54 -17.79 -6.73 -21.17
CA VAL A 54 -17.43 -5.39 -20.73
C VAL A 54 -16.11 -4.98 -21.38
N ASP A 55 -16.11 -3.80 -22.00
CA ASP A 55 -14.88 -3.16 -22.47
C ASP A 55 -13.99 -2.75 -21.28
N ILE A 56 -12.73 -3.17 -21.30
CA ILE A 56 -11.82 -3.04 -20.15
C ILE A 56 -11.55 -1.56 -19.84
N GLU A 57 -11.31 -0.73 -20.85
CA GLU A 57 -11.01 0.70 -20.66
C GLU A 57 -12.23 1.45 -20.14
N ALA A 58 -13.41 1.21 -20.72
CA ALA A 58 -14.67 1.78 -20.26
C ALA A 58 -14.97 1.37 -18.81
N HIS A 59 -14.61 0.14 -18.43
CA HIS A 59 -14.80 -0.35 -17.07
C HIS A 59 -13.83 0.27 -16.07
N VAL A 60 -12.55 0.40 -16.41
CA VAL A 60 -11.57 1.15 -15.62
C VAL A 60 -12.07 2.59 -15.42
N ASN A 61 -12.53 3.25 -16.49
CA ASN A 61 -13.12 4.59 -16.42
C ASN A 61 -14.32 4.64 -15.48
N LYS A 62 -15.24 3.67 -15.58
CA LYS A 62 -16.42 3.58 -14.71
C LYS A 62 -16.01 3.40 -13.26
N VAL A 63 -15.12 2.47 -12.95
CA VAL A 63 -14.68 2.16 -11.58
C VAL A 63 -13.97 3.35 -10.95
N LEU A 64 -13.00 3.97 -11.64
CA LEU A 64 -12.29 5.14 -11.11
C LEU A 64 -13.23 6.33 -10.88
N ARG A 65 -14.19 6.56 -11.79
CA ARG A 65 -15.21 7.59 -11.61
C ARG A 65 -16.10 7.31 -10.40
N VAL A 66 -16.62 6.09 -10.28
CA VAL A 66 -17.50 5.68 -9.15
C VAL A 66 -16.76 5.77 -7.82
N ALA A 67 -15.48 5.38 -7.78
CA ALA A 67 -14.64 5.50 -6.60
C ALA A 67 -14.10 6.92 -6.37
N ASN A 68 -14.38 7.87 -7.28
CA ASN A 68 -13.82 9.22 -7.28
C ASN A 68 -12.29 9.22 -7.10
N LEU A 69 -11.58 8.57 -8.02
CA LEU A 69 -10.12 8.46 -8.06
C LEU A 69 -9.55 9.11 -9.32
N THR A 70 -8.54 9.95 -9.12
CA THR A 70 -7.78 10.59 -10.20
C THR A 70 -6.49 9.85 -10.52
N SER A 71 -5.94 9.11 -9.55
CA SER A 71 -4.66 8.42 -9.66
C SER A 71 -4.66 7.11 -8.89
N VAL A 72 -3.89 6.14 -9.38
CA VAL A 72 -3.63 4.84 -8.77
C VAL A 72 -2.13 4.62 -8.76
N VAL A 73 -1.57 4.26 -7.60
CA VAL A 73 -0.18 3.78 -7.53
C VAL A 73 -0.19 2.27 -7.51
N MET A 74 0.49 1.67 -8.48
CA MET A 74 0.62 0.23 -8.65
C MET A 74 1.74 -0.33 -7.75
N THR A 75 1.76 -1.66 -7.58
CA THR A 75 2.92 -2.37 -7.06
C THR A 75 3.55 -3.12 -8.23
N ASN A 76 4.78 -2.77 -8.61
CA ASN A 76 5.43 -3.32 -9.80
C ASN A 76 6.68 -4.10 -9.41
N ASP A 77 6.69 -5.39 -9.71
CA ASP A 77 7.75 -6.31 -9.32
C ASP A 77 8.63 -6.70 -10.52
N PRO A 78 9.87 -6.22 -10.61
CA PRO A 78 10.78 -6.60 -11.68
C PRO A 78 11.23 -8.08 -11.61
N PHE A 79 10.93 -8.80 -10.52
CA PHE A 79 11.18 -10.23 -10.40
C PHE A 79 9.97 -11.09 -10.76
N ASP A 80 8.80 -10.50 -11.00
CA ASP A 80 7.63 -11.21 -11.50
C ASP A 80 7.80 -11.51 -13.00
N ALA A 81 7.64 -12.78 -13.36
CA ALA A 81 7.88 -13.26 -14.72
C ALA A 81 6.82 -12.79 -15.74
N VAL A 82 5.65 -12.34 -15.28
CA VAL A 82 4.58 -11.81 -16.11
C VAL A 82 4.72 -10.29 -16.25
N GLU A 83 5.04 -9.59 -15.16
CA GLU A 83 5.14 -8.12 -15.20
C GLU A 83 6.41 -7.62 -15.88
N ARG A 84 7.55 -8.30 -15.65
CA ARG A 84 8.84 -7.79 -16.15
C ARG A 84 8.88 -7.62 -17.68
N PRO A 85 8.43 -8.59 -18.50
CA PRO A 85 8.44 -8.41 -19.96
C PRO A 85 7.63 -7.20 -20.43
N VAL A 86 6.53 -6.86 -19.73
CA VAL A 86 5.70 -5.68 -20.05
C VAL A 86 6.53 -4.41 -19.92
N TRP A 87 7.29 -4.26 -18.84
CA TRP A 87 8.16 -3.09 -18.64
C TRP A 87 9.35 -3.06 -19.60
N GLU A 88 9.81 -4.21 -20.09
CA GLU A 88 10.88 -4.31 -21.06
C GLU A 88 10.42 -3.98 -22.49
N SER A 89 9.12 -4.09 -22.79
CA SER A 89 8.56 -3.83 -24.12
C SER A 89 8.12 -2.38 -24.39
N ALA A 90 8.77 -1.39 -23.76
CA ALA A 90 8.43 0.04 -23.89
C ALA A 90 6.95 0.36 -23.60
N TYR A 91 6.45 -0.16 -22.47
CA TYR A 91 5.08 0.06 -22.01
C TYR A 91 4.70 1.56 -21.92
N GLU A 92 3.64 1.93 -22.64
CA GLU A 92 2.93 3.20 -22.49
C GLU A 92 1.58 2.93 -21.84
N GLY A 93 1.50 3.18 -20.53
CA GLY A 93 0.29 2.96 -19.74
C GLY A 93 -0.64 4.17 -19.68
N ASP A 94 -1.85 3.93 -19.17
CA ASP A 94 -2.78 4.99 -18.77
C ASP A 94 -2.11 5.94 -17.75
N PRO A 95 -2.11 7.27 -17.99
CA PRO A 95 -1.41 8.24 -17.15
C PRO A 95 -1.94 8.32 -15.70
N ARG A 96 -3.11 7.75 -15.42
CA ARG A 96 -3.67 7.65 -14.06
C ARG A 96 -2.98 6.57 -13.23
N PHE A 97 -2.23 5.66 -13.85
CA PHE A 97 -1.54 4.56 -13.18
C PHE A 97 -0.05 4.87 -13.08
N HIS A 98 0.43 5.03 -11.85
CA HIS A 98 1.82 5.33 -11.54
C HIS A 98 2.52 4.11 -10.96
N ALA A 99 3.80 3.93 -11.26
CA ALA A 99 4.54 2.78 -10.77
C ALA A 99 5.15 3.00 -9.38
N ALA A 100 5.21 1.92 -8.59
CA ALA A 100 6.08 1.82 -7.43
C ALA A 100 6.93 0.56 -7.52
N LEU A 101 8.24 0.71 -7.30
CA LEU A 101 9.21 -0.36 -7.49
C LEU A 101 9.22 -1.28 -6.26
N ARG A 102 8.61 -2.45 -6.38
CA ARG A 102 8.65 -3.48 -5.33
C ARG A 102 10.03 -4.16 -5.31
N ILE A 103 10.63 -4.25 -4.14
CA ILE A 103 11.95 -4.87 -3.94
C ILE A 103 11.97 -5.95 -2.84
N ASP A 104 10.81 -6.52 -2.50
CA ASP A 104 10.74 -7.66 -1.57
C ASP A 104 11.69 -8.81 -1.94
N PRO A 105 11.75 -9.29 -3.21
CA PRO A 105 12.62 -10.42 -3.53
C PRO A 105 14.10 -10.06 -3.35
N LEU A 106 14.48 -8.84 -3.73
CA LEU A 106 15.85 -8.33 -3.55
C LEU A 106 16.26 -8.31 -2.07
N LEU A 107 15.38 -7.79 -1.20
CA LEU A 107 15.71 -7.55 0.21
C LEU A 107 15.45 -8.74 1.13
N ASN A 108 14.46 -9.57 0.83
CA ASN A 108 14.07 -10.67 1.73
C ASN A 108 14.47 -12.05 1.20
N ASP A 109 14.95 -12.16 -0.04
CA ASP A 109 15.27 -13.42 -0.70
C ASP A 109 16.51 -13.31 -1.62
N TRP A 110 17.59 -12.76 -1.05
CA TRP A 110 18.83 -12.49 -1.79
C TRP A 110 19.41 -13.74 -2.47
N GLU A 111 19.30 -14.90 -1.82
CA GLU A 111 19.76 -16.19 -2.34
C GLU A 111 19.15 -16.51 -3.71
N ASN A 112 17.85 -16.24 -3.90
CA ASN A 112 17.17 -16.45 -5.18
C ASN A 112 17.21 -15.22 -6.10
N ALA A 113 17.36 -14.01 -5.55
CA ALA A 113 17.46 -12.79 -6.35
C ALA A 113 18.83 -12.67 -7.06
N CYS A 114 19.92 -13.05 -6.39
CA CYS A 114 21.28 -12.97 -6.91
C CYS A 114 21.49 -13.73 -8.25
N PRO A 115 21.14 -15.02 -8.40
CA PRO A 115 21.28 -15.73 -9.68
C PRO A 115 20.44 -15.09 -10.79
N LYS A 116 19.21 -14.64 -10.50
CA LYS A 116 18.36 -13.94 -11.46
C LYS A 116 19.01 -12.66 -11.96
N LEU A 117 19.55 -11.83 -11.05
CA LEU A 117 20.26 -10.62 -11.44
C LEU A 117 21.46 -10.91 -12.36
N ARG A 118 22.22 -11.98 -12.10
CA ARG A 118 23.30 -12.43 -13.01
C ARG A 118 22.79 -12.79 -14.40
N GLU A 119 21.71 -13.56 -14.49
CA GLU A 119 21.08 -13.90 -15.77
C GLU A 119 20.66 -12.66 -16.55
N TRP A 120 20.32 -11.56 -15.85
CA TRP A 120 19.89 -10.30 -16.45
C TRP A 120 21.06 -9.34 -16.71
N GLY A 121 22.29 -9.83 -16.61
CA GLY A 121 23.50 -9.09 -16.92
C GLY A 121 23.96 -8.14 -15.82
N TYR A 122 23.61 -8.39 -14.55
CA TYR A 122 24.17 -7.70 -13.39
C TYR A 122 25.26 -8.56 -12.74
N ASP A 123 26.47 -8.02 -12.61
CA ASP A 123 27.63 -8.76 -12.11
C ASP A 123 27.66 -8.80 -10.57
N VAL A 124 26.72 -9.58 -10.02
CA VAL A 124 26.50 -9.76 -8.58
C VAL A 124 26.97 -11.14 -8.11
N GLN A 125 27.31 -11.25 -6.83
CA GLN A 125 27.73 -12.49 -6.18
C GLN A 125 26.97 -12.65 -4.85
N PRO A 126 26.86 -13.87 -4.29
CA PRO A 126 26.26 -14.07 -2.97
C PRO A 126 26.89 -13.15 -1.92
N GLU A 127 28.21 -12.98 -2.00
CA GLU A 127 28.97 -12.00 -1.23
C GLU A 127 28.70 -10.58 -1.76
N LEU A 128 28.14 -9.74 -0.90
CA LEU A 128 27.86 -8.33 -1.20
C LEU A 128 29.13 -7.47 -1.16
N GLY A 129 30.12 -7.77 -1.98
CA GLY A 129 31.33 -6.94 -2.14
C GLY A 129 31.05 -5.63 -2.89
N LEU A 130 32.06 -4.75 -2.98
CA LEU A 130 31.91 -3.43 -3.61
C LEU A 130 31.36 -3.47 -5.04
N LYS A 131 31.79 -4.46 -5.83
CA LYS A 131 31.31 -4.64 -7.21
C LYS A 131 29.84 -5.05 -7.24
N CYS A 132 29.46 -6.02 -6.41
CA CYS A 132 28.07 -6.48 -6.27
C CYS A 132 27.15 -5.32 -5.86
N VAL A 133 27.57 -4.51 -4.90
CA VAL A 133 26.83 -3.31 -4.44
C VAL A 133 26.59 -2.33 -5.59
N ARG A 134 27.62 -2.04 -6.40
CA ARG A 134 27.47 -1.15 -7.59
C ARG A 134 26.46 -1.71 -8.58
N GLU A 135 26.48 -3.02 -8.82
CA GLU A 135 25.58 -3.66 -9.78
C GLU A 135 24.13 -3.73 -9.28
N VAL A 136 23.92 -3.93 -7.97
CA VAL A 136 22.59 -3.80 -7.37
C VAL A 136 22.07 -2.37 -7.46
N ARG A 137 22.92 -1.36 -7.19
CA ARG A 137 22.53 0.05 -7.39
C ARG A 137 22.15 0.33 -8.85
N ARG A 138 22.91 -0.21 -9.81
CA ARG A 138 22.61 -0.11 -11.24
C ARG A 138 21.25 -0.75 -11.57
N PHE A 139 20.94 -1.92 -11.00
CA PHE A 139 19.64 -2.57 -11.15
C PHE A 139 18.49 -1.70 -10.64
N LEU A 140 18.62 -1.14 -9.42
CA LEU A 140 17.61 -0.25 -8.84
C LEU A 140 17.41 1.00 -9.70
N ALA A 141 18.49 1.70 -10.05
CA ALA A 141 18.44 2.91 -10.85
C ALA A 141 17.84 2.68 -12.25
N ASN A 142 18.13 1.54 -12.87
CA ASN A 142 17.54 1.18 -14.17
C ASN A 142 16.02 0.98 -14.07
N ASN A 143 15.54 0.28 -13.04
CA ASN A 143 14.11 0.05 -12.86
C ASN A 143 13.36 1.33 -12.44
N ILE A 144 13.95 2.16 -11.59
CA ILE A 144 13.40 3.49 -11.25
C ILE A 144 13.19 4.32 -12.52
N ARG A 145 14.21 4.40 -13.38
CA ARG A 145 14.11 5.15 -14.65
C ARG A 145 13.10 4.55 -15.62
N ARG A 146 13.12 3.22 -15.80
CA ARG A 146 12.21 2.49 -16.70
C ARG A 146 10.74 2.68 -16.31
N MET A 147 10.45 2.53 -15.02
CA MET A 147 9.08 2.59 -14.50
C MET A 147 8.63 4.02 -14.18
N LYS A 148 9.57 4.99 -14.15
CA LYS A 148 9.36 6.30 -13.53
C LYS A 148 8.77 6.13 -12.11
N ALA A 149 9.36 5.21 -11.35
CA ALA A 149 8.81 4.78 -10.07
C ALA A 149 8.75 5.94 -9.07
N LEU A 150 7.59 6.12 -8.43
CA LEU A 150 7.37 7.18 -7.44
C LEU A 150 8.12 6.91 -6.13
N TYR A 151 8.28 5.64 -5.78
CA TYR A 151 9.00 5.17 -4.60
C TYR A 151 9.45 3.72 -4.77
N MET A 152 10.39 3.28 -3.93
CA MET A 152 10.73 1.86 -3.75
C MET A 152 9.95 1.30 -2.56
N ALA A 153 9.47 0.06 -2.62
CA ALA A 153 8.64 -0.53 -1.58
C ALA A 153 9.11 -1.92 -1.14
N VAL A 154 9.01 -2.20 0.14
CA VAL A 154 9.28 -3.53 0.71
C VAL A 154 8.27 -3.89 1.80
N SER A 155 7.82 -5.15 1.81
CA SER A 155 7.18 -5.74 2.99
C SER A 155 8.20 -6.44 3.88
N LEU A 156 8.18 -6.18 5.19
CA LEU A 156 9.18 -6.66 6.14
C LEU A 156 8.55 -7.49 7.27
N PRO A 157 9.27 -8.51 7.77
CA PRO A 157 8.78 -9.34 8.86
C PRO A 157 8.77 -8.58 10.19
N PRO A 158 8.07 -9.09 11.22
CA PRO A 158 8.11 -8.55 12.58
C PRO A 158 9.51 -8.50 13.20
N THR A 159 10.42 -9.36 12.74
CA THR A 159 11.81 -9.45 13.21
C THR A 159 12.76 -8.48 12.50
N PHE A 160 12.26 -7.59 11.65
CA PHE A 160 13.10 -6.60 10.98
C PHE A 160 13.77 -5.69 12.00
N GLN A 161 15.08 -5.51 11.82
CA GLN A 161 15.91 -4.61 12.61
C GLN A 161 16.78 -3.77 11.68
N PHE A 162 17.16 -2.58 12.13
CA PHE A 162 18.12 -1.74 11.43
C PHE A 162 18.92 -0.90 12.43
N PRO A 163 20.27 -0.84 12.33
CA PRO A 163 21.11 -1.64 11.43
C PRO A 163 21.04 -3.15 11.75
N GLU A 164 21.32 -3.99 10.75
CA GLU A 164 21.43 -5.45 10.93
C GLU A 164 22.58 -6.02 10.08
N GLU A 165 23.35 -6.96 10.64
CA GLU A 165 24.43 -7.67 9.95
C GLU A 165 23.87 -8.82 9.09
N SER A 166 23.14 -8.44 8.04
CA SER A 166 22.50 -9.37 7.12
C SER A 166 22.64 -8.88 5.67
N ALA A 167 22.35 -9.74 4.70
CA ALA A 167 22.25 -9.32 3.30
C ALA A 167 21.26 -8.16 3.12
N ARG A 168 20.10 -8.23 3.79
CA ARG A 168 19.08 -7.18 3.76
C ARG A 168 19.58 -5.87 4.35
N GLY A 169 20.20 -5.90 5.53
CA GLY A 169 20.75 -4.70 6.17
C GLY A 169 21.78 -4.00 5.30
N LYS A 170 22.71 -4.78 4.72
CA LYS A 170 23.72 -4.27 3.79
C LYS A 170 23.14 -3.75 2.48
N LEU A 171 22.16 -4.44 1.90
CA LEU A 171 21.46 -3.97 0.71
C LEU A 171 20.70 -2.66 0.98
N ILE A 172 20.07 -2.51 2.15
CA ILE A 172 19.41 -1.26 2.53
C ILE A 172 20.45 -0.13 2.65
N SER A 173 21.48 -0.31 3.46
CA SER A 173 22.45 0.74 3.79
C SER A 173 23.35 1.11 2.61
N GLU A 174 23.79 0.11 1.84
CA GLU A 174 24.74 0.30 0.75
C GLU A 174 24.10 0.39 -0.62
N CYS A 175 22.82 0.04 -0.82
CA CYS A 175 22.18 0.13 -2.14
C CYS A 175 20.92 1.00 -2.14
N VAL A 176 19.92 0.65 -1.33
CA VAL A 176 18.62 1.32 -1.35
C VAL A 176 18.74 2.79 -0.91
N MET A 177 19.39 3.06 0.23
CA MET A 177 19.50 4.43 0.75
C MET A 177 20.28 5.37 -0.20
N PRO A 178 21.46 4.99 -0.73
CA PRO A 178 22.17 5.81 -1.71
C PRO A 178 21.35 6.08 -2.98
N VAL A 179 20.69 5.06 -3.55
CA VAL A 179 19.91 5.21 -4.79
C VAL A 179 18.65 6.05 -4.55
N ALA A 180 17.96 5.85 -3.42
CA ALA A 180 16.81 6.67 -3.04
C ALA A 180 17.18 8.14 -2.90
N ALA A 181 18.35 8.44 -2.30
CA ALA A 181 18.86 9.80 -2.17
C ALA A 181 19.24 10.42 -3.52
N GLU A 182 19.94 9.66 -4.38
CA GLU A 182 20.34 10.11 -5.72
C GLU A 182 19.14 10.45 -6.61
N HIS A 183 18.06 9.66 -6.53
CA HIS A 183 16.85 9.85 -7.32
C HIS A 183 15.76 10.68 -6.63
N ASN A 184 15.99 11.12 -5.38
CA ASN A 184 15.00 11.82 -4.54
C ASN A 184 13.64 11.09 -4.45
N ILE A 185 13.64 9.76 -4.33
CA ILE A 185 12.42 8.97 -4.17
C ILE A 185 12.33 8.39 -2.74
N PRO A 186 11.12 8.30 -2.16
CA PRO A 186 10.97 7.66 -0.86
C PRO A 186 11.26 6.15 -0.86
N PHE A 187 11.61 5.65 0.32
CA PHE A 187 11.58 4.22 0.62
C PHE A 187 10.35 3.89 1.48
N ALA A 188 9.43 3.11 0.92
CA ALA A 188 8.21 2.68 1.55
C ALA A 188 8.40 1.33 2.28
N LEU A 189 8.14 1.31 3.59
CA LEU A 189 8.25 0.11 4.43
C LEU A 189 6.87 -0.31 4.93
N MET A 190 6.50 -1.55 4.64
CA MET A 190 5.27 -2.20 5.11
C MET A 190 5.67 -3.30 6.11
N ILE A 191 5.62 -3.02 7.41
CA ILE A 191 6.31 -3.85 8.43
C ILE A 191 5.30 -4.67 9.25
N GLY A 192 5.61 -5.94 9.52
CA GLY A 192 4.89 -6.77 10.49
C GLY A 192 4.21 -8.03 9.93
N VAL A 193 4.43 -8.35 8.65
CA VAL A 193 3.84 -9.55 8.03
C VAL A 193 4.60 -10.82 8.42
N LYS A 194 3.90 -11.78 9.03
CA LYS A 194 4.43 -13.13 9.28
C LYS A 194 3.96 -14.05 8.15
N ARG A 195 4.85 -14.30 7.19
CA ARG A 195 4.50 -15.05 5.98
C ARG A 195 4.30 -16.54 6.25
N GLY A 196 3.34 -17.15 5.56
CA GLY A 196 3.18 -18.61 5.48
C GLY A 196 2.87 -19.32 6.81
N ILE A 197 2.13 -18.69 7.73
CA ILE A 197 1.63 -19.36 8.96
C ILE A 197 0.79 -20.59 8.59
N ASN A 198 -0.01 -20.49 7.52
CA ASN A 198 -0.72 -21.61 6.93
C ASN A 198 -0.42 -21.69 5.43
N THR A 199 0.58 -22.48 5.06
CA THR A 199 1.05 -22.63 3.68
C THR A 199 -0.02 -23.18 2.73
N ALA A 200 -0.97 -23.97 3.22
CA ALA A 200 -2.08 -24.49 2.41
C ALA A 200 -3.00 -23.38 1.87
N LEU A 201 -3.07 -22.24 2.57
CA LEU A 201 -3.87 -21.08 2.18
C LEU A 201 -3.14 -20.13 1.21
N ARG A 202 -1.87 -20.38 0.89
CA ARG A 202 -1.06 -19.57 -0.03
C ARG A 202 -1.10 -18.08 0.38
N LEU A 203 -1.60 -17.20 -0.49
CA LEU A 203 -1.71 -15.75 -0.22
C LEU A 203 -2.60 -15.39 0.98
N ALA A 204 -3.52 -16.28 1.39
CA ALA A 204 -4.36 -16.09 2.57
C ALA A 204 -3.75 -16.71 3.85
N GLY A 205 -2.54 -17.26 3.76
CA GLY A 205 -1.85 -17.95 4.85
C GLY A 205 -0.93 -17.08 5.69
N ASP A 206 -0.81 -15.80 5.36
CA ASP A 206 0.00 -14.84 6.09
C ASP A 206 -0.74 -14.35 7.34
N GLY A 207 0.02 -13.97 8.37
CA GLY A 207 -0.52 -13.31 9.56
C GLY A 207 0.31 -12.11 9.98
N VAL A 208 0.19 -11.74 11.25
CA VAL A 208 0.78 -10.52 11.81
C VAL A 208 1.48 -10.81 13.13
N ALA A 209 2.55 -10.07 13.41
CA ALA A 209 3.03 -9.88 14.77
C ALA A 209 3.58 -8.45 14.94
N ARG A 210 3.68 -8.02 16.21
CA ARG A 210 4.30 -6.74 16.58
C ARG A 210 5.76 -6.72 16.13
N ALA A 211 6.19 -5.63 15.51
CA ALA A 211 7.59 -5.37 15.20
C ALA A 211 8.19 -4.32 16.15
N ASP A 212 9.52 -4.22 16.17
CA ASP A 212 10.24 -3.17 16.90
C ASP A 212 10.23 -1.86 16.10
N VAL A 213 9.66 -0.78 16.66
CA VAL A 213 9.57 0.51 15.97
C VAL A 213 10.94 1.21 15.92
N THR A 214 11.88 0.82 16.78
CA THR A 214 13.25 1.37 16.81
C THR A 214 13.95 1.22 15.45
N ALA A 215 13.63 0.18 14.66
CA ALA A 215 14.18 0.03 13.32
C ALA A 215 13.82 1.21 12.39
N VAL A 216 12.62 1.77 12.53
CA VAL A 216 12.17 2.96 11.79
C VAL A 216 12.89 4.21 12.30
N GLU A 217 13.06 4.34 13.62
CA GLU A 217 13.82 5.45 14.23
C GLU A 217 15.26 5.48 13.73
N SER A 218 15.94 4.33 13.77
CA SER A 218 17.31 4.17 13.29
C SER A 218 17.47 4.55 11.83
N LEU A 219 16.54 4.13 10.96
CA LEU A 219 16.54 4.53 9.55
C LEU A 219 16.39 6.04 9.38
N CYS A 220 15.39 6.64 10.04
CA CYS A 220 15.13 8.07 9.90
C CYS A 220 16.29 8.92 10.43
N ALA A 221 16.88 8.52 11.56
CA ALA A 221 18.01 9.20 12.19
C ALA A 221 19.31 9.04 11.40
N ALA A 222 19.60 7.85 10.86
CA ALA A 222 20.82 7.60 10.10
C ALA A 222 20.80 8.26 8.71
N TYR A 223 19.62 8.45 8.12
CA TYR A 223 19.45 8.98 6.76
C TYR A 223 18.50 10.19 6.73
N PRO A 224 18.87 11.33 7.33
CA PRO A 224 17.99 12.50 7.45
C PRO A 224 17.65 13.17 6.10
N ARG A 225 18.41 12.85 5.03
CA ARG A 225 18.14 13.33 3.67
C ARG A 225 17.30 12.35 2.84
N ASN A 226 17.04 11.15 3.33
CA ASN A 226 16.18 10.16 2.68
C ASN A 226 14.76 10.30 3.22
N LYS A 227 13.77 10.09 2.34
CA LYS A 227 12.35 10.12 2.66
C LYS A 227 11.84 8.69 2.93
N PHE A 228 11.06 8.53 3.97
CA PHE A 228 10.48 7.26 4.38
C PHE A 228 8.96 7.35 4.40
N MET A 229 8.30 6.34 3.81
CA MET A 229 6.87 6.14 3.99
C MET A 229 6.65 4.86 4.77
N VAL A 230 5.89 4.88 5.87
CA VAL A 230 5.73 3.68 6.71
C VAL A 230 4.27 3.37 7.01
N THR A 231 3.94 2.09 6.87
CA THR A 231 2.74 1.48 7.46
C THR A 231 3.17 0.22 8.22
N MET A 232 2.55 -0.03 9.38
CA MET A 232 2.80 -1.23 10.17
C MET A 232 1.53 -2.05 10.31
N LEU A 233 1.65 -3.38 10.41
CA LEU A 233 0.53 -4.31 10.32
C LEU A 233 -0.11 -4.63 11.67
N SER A 234 0.65 -4.56 12.77
CA SER A 234 0.14 -4.82 14.12
C SER A 234 -0.54 -3.57 14.69
N ARG A 235 -1.68 -3.77 15.36
CA ARG A 235 -2.40 -2.70 16.05
C ARG A 235 -1.54 -2.07 17.15
N GLU A 236 -0.77 -2.89 17.85
CA GLU A 236 0.08 -2.52 18.97
C GLU A 236 1.24 -1.58 18.56
N ASN A 237 1.59 -1.53 17.27
CA ASN A 237 2.62 -0.63 16.77
C ASN A 237 2.10 0.79 16.49
N GLN A 238 0.80 1.00 16.33
CA GLN A 238 0.28 2.22 15.68
C GLN A 238 0.53 3.49 16.49
N HIS A 239 0.37 3.43 17.81
CA HIS A 239 0.61 4.59 18.68
C HIS A 239 2.08 4.99 18.70
N GLU A 240 2.97 4.03 18.95
CA GLU A 240 4.42 4.25 18.98
C GLU A 240 4.91 4.83 17.65
N LEU A 241 4.42 4.30 16.52
CA LEU A 241 4.73 4.82 15.19
C LEU A 241 4.31 6.29 15.00
N CYS A 242 3.16 6.71 15.56
CA CYS A 242 2.75 8.13 15.55
C CYS A 242 3.73 8.99 16.36
N ILE A 243 4.22 8.50 17.51
CA ILE A 243 5.20 9.23 18.31
C ILE A 243 6.51 9.40 17.53
N VAL A 244 6.95 8.38 16.81
CA VAL A 244 8.15 8.45 15.94
C VAL A 244 7.96 9.45 14.81
N ALA A 245 6.81 9.47 14.15
CA ALA A 245 6.50 10.45 13.10
C ALA A 245 6.54 11.91 13.60
N ARG A 246 6.26 12.16 14.89
CA ARG A 246 6.44 13.49 15.50
C ARG A 246 7.90 13.91 15.65
N LYS A 247 8.87 12.99 15.53
CA LYS A 247 10.31 13.26 15.71
C LYS A 247 11.04 13.44 14.39
N PHE A 248 10.55 12.83 13.32
CA PHE A 248 11.26 12.73 12.06
C PHE A 248 10.45 13.34 10.91
N PRO A 249 10.82 14.54 10.41
CA PRO A 249 10.11 15.19 9.31
C PRO A 249 10.26 14.43 7.98
N ASN A 250 11.25 13.53 7.89
CA ASN A 250 11.45 12.65 6.75
C ASN A 250 10.64 11.34 6.83
N LEU A 251 9.71 11.21 7.79
CA LEU A 251 8.82 10.08 7.95
C LEU A 251 7.36 10.46 7.69
N LEU A 252 6.77 9.86 6.66
CA LEU A 252 5.34 9.97 6.35
C LEU A 252 4.62 8.66 6.68
N LEU A 253 3.64 8.71 7.58
CA LEU A 253 2.78 7.56 7.83
C LEU A 253 1.69 7.46 6.77
N PHE A 254 1.39 6.24 6.33
CA PHE A 254 0.31 6.04 5.37
C PHE A 254 -0.55 4.83 5.71
N GLY A 255 -1.87 4.93 5.50
CA GLY A 255 -2.73 3.77 5.40
C GLY A 255 -3.18 3.08 6.67
N CYS A 256 -4.24 2.28 6.54
CA CYS A 256 -4.62 1.23 7.50
C CYS A 256 -4.44 -0.12 6.80
N TRP A 257 -3.24 -0.70 6.91
CA TRP A 257 -2.83 -1.82 6.07
C TRP A 257 -3.50 -3.15 6.46
N TRP A 258 -4.07 -3.84 5.47
CA TRP A 258 -4.52 -5.24 5.52
C TRP A 258 -5.39 -5.58 6.74
N PHE A 259 -4.85 -6.21 7.79
CA PHE A 259 -5.61 -6.58 8.99
C PHE A 259 -6.13 -5.37 9.77
N LEU A 260 -5.52 -4.20 9.57
CA LEU A 260 -5.97 -2.93 10.13
C LEU A 260 -7.03 -2.24 9.27
N ASN A 261 -7.33 -2.76 8.08
CA ASN A 261 -8.33 -2.22 7.17
C ASN A 261 -9.75 -2.70 7.53
N ASN A 262 -10.13 -2.46 8.79
CA ASN A 262 -11.42 -2.78 9.36
C ASN A 262 -12.01 -1.53 10.04
N PRO A 263 -13.33 -1.27 9.97
CA PRO A 263 -13.89 0.02 10.38
C PRO A 263 -13.49 0.53 11.77
N SER A 264 -13.50 -0.34 12.79
CA SER A 264 -13.11 0.03 14.15
C SER A 264 -11.65 0.46 14.26
N LEU A 265 -10.74 -0.23 13.56
CA LEU A 265 -9.32 0.05 13.57
C LEU A 265 -8.98 1.28 12.72
N ILE A 266 -9.66 1.46 11.59
CA ILE A 266 -9.53 2.68 10.77
C ILE A 266 -9.94 3.90 11.59
N GLU A 267 -11.05 3.83 12.33
CA GLU A 267 -11.50 4.94 13.18
C GLU A 267 -10.49 5.23 14.31
N GLU A 268 -10.08 4.21 15.07
CA GLU A 268 -9.09 4.33 16.15
C GLU A 268 -7.78 4.95 15.66
N MET A 269 -7.21 4.41 14.57
CA MET A 269 -5.94 4.88 14.01
C MET A 269 -6.05 6.28 13.44
N THR A 270 -7.14 6.61 12.75
CA THR A 270 -7.34 7.95 12.16
C THR A 270 -7.46 9.01 13.24
N ARG A 271 -8.22 8.75 14.31
CA ARG A 271 -8.34 9.65 15.47
C ARG A 271 -6.98 9.91 16.10
N MET A 272 -6.27 8.84 16.45
CA MET A 272 -4.96 8.91 17.08
C MET A 272 -3.95 9.67 16.22
N ARG A 273 -3.92 9.41 14.90
CA ARG A 273 -3.05 10.12 13.96
C ARG A 273 -3.40 11.60 13.88
N PHE A 274 -4.67 11.98 13.79
CA PHE A 274 -5.06 13.39 13.72
C PHE A 274 -4.77 14.13 15.03
N GLU A 275 -4.96 13.47 16.17
CA GLU A 275 -4.61 14.04 17.48
C GLU A 275 -3.11 14.30 17.62
N LEU A 276 -2.27 13.38 17.12
CA LEU A 276 -0.82 13.45 17.29
C LEU A 276 -0.10 14.17 16.15
N LEU A 277 -0.66 14.21 14.95
CA LEU A 277 0.01 14.66 13.73
C LEU A 277 -0.78 15.73 12.96
N GLY A 278 -2.01 16.04 13.37
CA GLY A 278 -2.90 16.89 12.58
C GLY A 278 -3.11 16.29 11.19
N THR A 279 -2.86 17.09 10.14
CA THR A 279 -3.05 16.70 8.74
C THR A 279 -1.78 16.16 8.07
N SER A 280 -0.66 16.02 8.79
CA SER A 280 0.62 15.54 8.23
C SER A 280 0.71 14.01 8.15
N VAL A 281 -0.31 13.38 7.55
CA VAL A 281 -0.45 11.93 7.44
C VAL A 281 -1.26 11.57 6.20
N ILE A 282 -1.06 10.38 5.63
CA ILE A 282 -1.97 9.80 4.64
C ILE A 282 -2.89 8.80 5.39
N PRO A 283 -4.17 9.10 5.62
CA PRO A 283 -5.02 8.28 6.49
C PRO A 283 -5.31 6.89 5.91
N GLN A 284 -5.30 6.73 4.57
CA GLN A 284 -5.71 5.47 3.94
C GLN A 284 -4.99 5.14 2.62
N HIS A 285 -4.90 3.85 2.30
CA HIS A 285 -4.72 3.30 0.95
C HIS A 285 -5.63 2.06 0.75
N SER A 286 -5.89 1.64 -0.49
CA SER A 286 -6.86 0.56 -0.75
C SER A 286 -6.28 -0.86 -0.66
N ASP A 287 -5.04 -1.05 -1.09
CA ASP A 287 -4.40 -2.36 -1.32
C ASP A 287 -5.29 -3.27 -2.20
N ALA A 288 -5.93 -2.66 -3.20
CA ALA A 288 -6.89 -3.35 -4.07
C ALA A 288 -6.15 -4.34 -4.98
N ARG A 289 -6.60 -5.61 -4.96
CA ARG A 289 -6.11 -6.69 -5.83
C ARG A 289 -7.08 -7.05 -6.95
N VAL A 290 -8.30 -6.53 -6.84
CA VAL A 290 -9.35 -6.61 -7.86
C VAL A 290 -9.87 -5.18 -8.04
N LEU A 291 -10.01 -4.74 -9.29
CA LEU A 291 -10.21 -3.33 -9.65
C LEU A 291 -11.39 -2.69 -8.87
N GLU A 292 -12.53 -3.37 -8.81
CA GLU A 292 -13.77 -2.87 -8.19
C GLU A 292 -13.64 -2.70 -6.67
N GLN A 293 -12.62 -3.29 -6.03
CA GLN A 293 -12.41 -3.16 -4.59
C GLN A 293 -12.15 -1.71 -4.21
N VAL A 294 -11.55 -0.90 -5.10
CA VAL A 294 -11.32 0.53 -4.82
C VAL A 294 -12.63 1.26 -4.48
N ILE A 295 -13.76 0.82 -5.02
CA ILE A 295 -15.07 1.42 -4.75
C ILE A 295 -15.41 1.32 -3.26
N TYR A 296 -15.47 0.10 -2.72
CA TYR A 296 -15.86 -0.05 -1.31
C TYR A 296 -14.75 0.41 -0.36
N LYS A 297 -13.47 0.21 -0.73
CA LYS A 297 -12.33 0.64 0.09
C LYS A 297 -12.37 2.14 0.34
N TRP A 298 -12.63 2.94 -0.71
CA TRP A 298 -12.72 4.39 -0.59
C TRP A 298 -14.06 4.86 -0.01
N GLU A 299 -15.19 4.25 -0.38
CA GLU A 299 -16.49 4.58 0.20
C GLU A 299 -16.50 4.41 1.73
N HIS A 300 -16.09 3.23 2.20
CA HIS A 300 -16.10 2.91 3.63
C HIS A 300 -15.09 3.76 4.40
N SER A 301 -13.87 3.91 3.87
CA SER A 301 -12.82 4.67 4.56
C SER A 301 -13.13 6.17 4.59
N ARG A 302 -13.62 6.77 3.49
CA ARG A 302 -13.98 8.19 3.45
C ARG A 302 -15.10 8.51 4.42
N THR A 303 -16.07 7.61 4.59
CA THR A 303 -17.14 7.78 5.59
C THR A 303 -16.57 7.90 7.01
N ILE A 304 -15.62 7.03 7.36
CA ILE A 304 -14.97 7.06 8.68
C ILE A 304 -14.08 8.29 8.84
N ILE A 305 -13.26 8.60 7.84
CA ILE A 305 -12.36 9.77 7.86
C ILE A 305 -13.17 11.06 7.98
N ALA A 306 -14.28 11.19 7.25
CA ALA A 306 -15.17 12.35 7.32
C ALA A 306 -15.79 12.51 8.71
N LYS A 307 -16.23 11.42 9.34
CA LYS A 307 -16.72 11.43 10.72
C LYS A 307 -15.64 11.95 11.68
N VAL A 308 -14.42 11.41 11.59
CA VAL A 308 -13.32 11.83 12.46
C VAL A 308 -12.95 13.30 12.22
N LEU A 309 -12.89 13.76 10.97
CA LEU A 309 -12.65 15.18 10.65
C LEU A 309 -13.73 16.08 11.22
N ALA A 310 -15.01 15.69 11.10
CA ALA A 310 -16.12 16.47 11.63
C ALA A 310 -15.99 16.68 13.15
N ASP A 311 -15.63 15.63 13.89
CA ASP A 311 -15.38 15.73 15.33
C ASP A 311 -14.22 16.70 15.62
N LYS A 312 -13.10 16.60 14.87
CA LYS A 312 -11.92 17.46 15.10
C LYS A 312 -12.17 18.94 14.75
N TYR A 313 -12.94 19.22 13.70
CA TYR A 313 -13.34 20.60 13.40
C TYR A 313 -14.36 21.13 14.40
N ALA A 314 -15.25 20.27 14.94
CA ALA A 314 -16.17 20.67 16.00
C ALA A 314 -15.41 21.04 17.30
N ASP A 315 -14.42 20.24 17.69
CA ASP A 315 -13.53 20.54 18.82
C ASP A 315 -12.80 21.87 18.60
N LEU A 316 -12.26 22.10 17.39
CA LEU A 316 -11.59 23.34 17.03
C LEU A 316 -12.56 24.55 17.10
N ALA A 317 -13.75 24.42 16.54
CA ALA A 317 -14.77 25.47 16.59
C ALA A 317 -15.22 25.80 18.03
N ALA A 318 -15.30 24.81 18.91
CA ALA A 318 -15.63 25.01 20.32
C ALA A 318 -14.60 25.86 21.08
N THR A 319 -13.36 26.00 20.56
CA THR A 319 -12.35 26.93 21.10
C THR A 319 -12.60 28.41 20.74
N GLY A 320 -13.60 28.68 19.87
CA GLY A 320 -13.84 29.99 19.27
C GLY A 320 -13.14 30.20 17.92
N TRP A 321 -12.49 29.16 17.36
CA TRP A 321 -11.86 29.23 16.04
C TRP A 321 -12.91 29.22 14.92
N GLY A 322 -12.83 30.18 14.00
CA GLY A 322 -13.70 30.23 12.83
C GLY A 322 -13.23 29.27 11.75
N VAL A 323 -13.89 28.12 11.60
CA VAL A 323 -13.58 27.13 10.56
C VAL A 323 -14.23 27.53 9.23
N LEU A 324 -13.43 27.73 8.18
CA LEU A 324 -13.92 28.05 6.84
C LEU A 324 -14.02 26.82 5.95
N GLU A 325 -15.01 26.80 5.04
CA GLU A 325 -15.19 25.68 4.10
C GLU A 325 -13.96 25.46 3.20
N GLU A 326 -13.30 26.54 2.79
CA GLU A 326 -12.08 26.49 1.97
C GLU A 326 -10.90 25.82 2.69
N GLU A 327 -10.80 25.99 4.02
CA GLU A 327 -9.79 25.33 4.83
C GLU A 327 -10.07 23.83 4.93
N ILE A 328 -11.33 23.44 5.13
CA ILE A 328 -11.75 22.03 5.12
C ILE A 328 -11.42 21.40 3.76
N ARG A 329 -11.72 22.09 2.65
CA ARG A 329 -11.42 21.60 1.29
C ARG A 329 -9.92 21.41 1.08
N ARG A 330 -9.10 22.37 1.51
CA ARG A 330 -7.63 22.27 1.47
C ARG A 330 -7.13 21.06 2.25
N ASP A 331 -7.60 20.89 3.48
CA ASP A 331 -7.11 19.84 4.37
C ASP A 331 -7.53 18.45 3.88
N VAL A 332 -8.78 18.29 3.39
CA VAL A 332 -9.26 17.06 2.76
C VAL A 332 -8.47 16.74 1.48
N ALA A 333 -8.17 17.75 0.65
CA ALA A 333 -7.36 17.57 -0.55
C ALA A 333 -5.94 17.09 -0.21
N GLY A 334 -5.33 17.63 0.86
CA GLY A 334 -4.05 17.15 1.40
C GLY A 334 -4.13 15.68 1.84
N LEU A 335 -5.06 15.37 2.74
CA LEU A 335 -5.24 14.03 3.31
C LEU A 335 -5.54 12.96 2.25
N LEU A 336 -6.32 13.29 1.21
CA LEU A 336 -6.76 12.33 0.20
C LEU A 336 -5.90 12.30 -1.07
N GLY A 337 -4.69 12.86 -1.02
CA GLY A 337 -3.68 12.66 -2.07
C GLY A 337 -2.67 13.80 -2.21
N GLY A 338 -3.02 15.03 -1.87
CA GLY A 338 -2.13 16.19 -2.00
C GLY A 338 -0.83 16.02 -1.22
N SER A 339 -0.91 15.61 0.06
CA SER A 339 0.24 15.41 0.92
C SER A 339 1.18 14.30 0.42
N PHE A 340 0.66 13.30 -0.31
CA PHE A 340 1.49 12.30 -0.97
C PHE A 340 2.35 12.93 -2.05
N TRP A 341 1.74 13.68 -2.97
CA TRP A 341 2.46 14.34 -4.07
C TRP A 341 3.44 15.40 -3.56
N ASP A 342 3.09 16.12 -2.50
CA ASP A 342 3.99 17.08 -1.88
C ASP A 342 5.20 16.41 -1.24
N PHE A 343 5.02 15.25 -0.61
CA PHE A 343 6.13 14.47 -0.05
C PHE A 343 7.06 13.86 -1.12
N LEU A 344 6.58 13.66 -2.35
CA LEU A 344 7.41 13.17 -3.44
C LEU A 344 8.36 14.24 -4.01
N LYS A 345 8.03 15.52 -3.88
CA LYS A 345 8.92 16.63 -4.24
C LYS A 345 10.16 16.62 -3.35
#